data_AF-A0A1V2QMD9-F1
#
_entry.id   AF-A0A1V2QMD9-F1
#
_cell.length_a   1.000
_cell.length_b   1.000
_cell.length_c   1.000
_cell.angle_alpha   90.00
_cell.angle_beta   90.00
_cell.angle_gamma   90.00
#
_symmetry.space_group_name_H-M   'P 1'
#
loop_
_entity.id
_entity.type
_entity.pdbx_description
1 polymer ?
#
loop_
_entity_poly.entity_id
_entity_poly.type
_entity_poly.pdbx_seq_one_letter_code
_entity_poly.pdbx_strand_id
1 'polypeptide(L)' 'MLVGVRGDDMIARVGPDAAEVCLALPGTRVFDMTGKVMRGWVVVDGAVLDEDSGLADWIGRAREFVETLPPK' A
#
# COMPACT_ATOMS: atom_id res chain seq x y z
N MET A 1 -10.56 5.36 1.58
CA MET A 1 -9.27 5.53 2.25
C MET A 1 -8.21 5.09 1.28
N LEU A 2 -7.18 5.92 1.11
CA LEU A 2 -6.13 5.78 0.11
C LEU A 2 -4.89 5.12 0.71
N VAL A 3 -4.33 5.76 1.73
CA VAL A 3 -3.20 5.27 2.51
C VAL A 3 -3.48 5.50 4.00
N GLY A 4 -2.76 4.78 4.86
CA GLY A 4 -2.67 5.02 6.30
C GLY A 4 -1.21 5.00 6.74
N VAL A 5 -0.90 5.58 7.89
CA VAL A 5 0.46 5.60 8.47
C VAL A 5 0.46 4.75 9.74
N ARG A 6 1.50 3.92 9.92
CA ARG A 6 1.69 3.08 11.10
C ARG A 6 3.15 3.08 11.54
N GLY A 7 3.48 3.87 12.56
CA GLY A 7 4.87 4.13 12.91
C GLY A 7 5.53 4.90 11.75
N ASP A 8 6.68 4.41 11.30
CA ASP A 8 7.41 4.97 10.16
C ASP A 8 6.97 4.36 8.80
N ASP A 9 6.12 3.32 8.84
CA ASP A 9 5.63 2.64 7.64
C ASP A 9 4.31 3.24 7.11
N MET A 10 4.05 3.03 5.82
CA MET A 10 2.76 3.31 5.20
C MET A 10 1.97 2.03 4.91
N ILE A 11 0.66 2.08 5.09
CA ILE A 11 -0.29 1.08 4.63
C ILE A 11 -0.96 1.62 3.36
N ALA A 12 -0.75 0.97 2.21
CA ALA A 12 -1.29 1.39 0.92
C ALA A 12 -2.43 0.46 0.45
N ARG A 13 -3.52 1.06 -0.04
CA ARG A 13 -4.67 0.33 -0.59
C ARG A 13 -4.55 0.19 -2.11
N VAL A 14 -3.86 -0.85 -2.56
CA VAL A 14 -3.56 -1.09 -3.98
C VAL A 14 -4.58 -1.99 -4.69
N GLY A 15 -5.50 -2.60 -3.95
CA GLY A 15 -6.49 -3.52 -4.52
C GLY A 15 -5.95 -4.93 -4.73
N PRO A 16 -6.85 -5.93 -4.80
CA PRO A 16 -6.48 -7.34 -4.74
C PRO A 16 -5.59 -7.80 -5.91
N ASP A 17 -5.76 -7.20 -7.10
CA ASP A 17 -5.05 -7.61 -8.31
C ASP A 17 -3.61 -7.10 -8.33
N ALA A 18 -3.38 -5.87 -7.83
CA ALA A 18 -2.03 -5.29 -7.76
C ALA A 18 -1.26 -5.71 -6.50
N ALA A 19 -1.92 -6.28 -5.49
CA ALA A 19 -1.30 -6.62 -4.21
C ALA A 19 -0.14 -7.61 -4.36
N GLU A 20 -0.29 -8.66 -5.17
CA GLU A 20 0.77 -9.66 -5.37
C GLU A 20 2.00 -9.07 -6.05
N VAL A 21 1.78 -8.21 -7.06
CA VAL A 21 2.86 -7.50 -7.75
C VAL A 21 3.57 -6.52 -6.80
N CYS A 22 2.80 -5.79 -6.00
CA CYS A 22 3.35 -4.86 -5.02
C CYS A 22 4.16 -5.58 -3.94
N LEU A 23 3.71 -6.76 -3.49
CA LEU A 23 4.41 -7.57 -2.48
C LEU A 23 5.73 -8.18 -2.99
N ALA A 24 5.97 -8.19 -4.30
CA ALA A 24 7.25 -8.57 -4.87
C ALA A 24 8.29 -7.43 -4.85
N LEU A 25 7.86 -6.19 -4.55
CA LEU A 25 8.75 -5.04 -4.47
C LEU A 25 9.52 -5.03 -3.15
N PRO A 26 10.80 -4.59 -3.13
CA PRO A 26 11.56 -4.44 -1.91
C PRO A 26 10.87 -3.54 -0.88
N GLY A 27 11.04 -3.85 0.40
CA GLY A 27 10.45 -3.07 1.50
C GLY A 27 8.93 -3.16 1.60
N THR A 28 8.31 -4.18 1.00
CA THR A 28 6.87 -4.41 1.12
C THR A 28 6.54 -5.67 1.91
N ARG A 29 5.40 -5.66 2.60
CA ARG A 29 4.91 -6.80 3.37
C ARG A 29 3.39 -6.82 3.44
N VAL A 30 2.83 -7.99 3.73
CA VAL A 30 1.38 -8.15 3.88
C VAL A 30 0.87 -7.28 5.03
N PHE A 31 -0.28 -6.63 4.81
CA PHE A 31 -0.99 -6.00 5.91
C PHE A 31 -1.81 -7.05 6.67
N ASP A 32 -1.33 -7.39 7.86
CA ASP A 32 -1.99 -8.27 8.81
C ASP A 32 -2.35 -7.48 10.09
N MET A 33 -3.63 -7.48 10.45
CA MET A 33 -4.12 -6.82 11.65
C MET A 33 -4.24 -7.74 12.88
N THR A 34 -4.36 -9.06 12.74
CA THR A 34 -4.56 -10.02 13.86
C THR A 34 -4.53 -11.50 13.41
N GLY A 35 -3.73 -11.86 12.41
CA GLY A 35 -3.71 -13.18 11.77
C GLY A 35 -4.64 -13.30 10.54
N LYS A 36 -5.19 -12.16 10.07
CA LYS A 36 -5.99 -12.09 8.85
C LYS A 36 -5.35 -11.10 7.89
N VAL A 37 -4.71 -11.65 6.86
CA VAL A 37 -4.18 -10.88 5.74
C VAL A 37 -5.34 -10.17 5.03
N MET A 38 -5.28 -8.84 5.01
CA MET A 38 -6.22 -8.04 4.24
C MET A 38 -5.78 -8.00 2.78
N ARG A 39 -6.50 -8.71 1.92
CA ARG A 39 -6.27 -8.66 0.47
C ARG A 39 -6.41 -7.24 -0.05
N GLY A 40 -5.51 -6.85 -0.95
CA GLY A 40 -5.50 -5.52 -1.54
C GLY A 40 -4.87 -4.42 -0.70
N TRP A 41 -4.19 -4.80 0.38
CA TRP A 41 -3.46 -3.89 1.25
C TRP A 41 -2.02 -4.37 1.43
N VAL A 42 -1.09 -3.43 1.31
CA VAL A 42 0.34 -3.69 1.53
C VAL A 42 0.88 -2.69 2.54
N VAL A 43 1.88 -3.11 3.30
CA VAL A 43 2.68 -2.21 4.13
C VAL A 43 3.98 -1.95 3.39
N VAL A 44 4.38 -0.69 3.34
CA VAL A 44 5.59 -0.17 2.71
C VAL A 44 6.47 0.41 3.80
N ASP A 45 7.73 -0.05 3.83
CA ASP A 45 8.75 0.39 4.76
C ASP A 45 9.04 1.89 4.60
N GLY A 46 9.22 2.60 5.72
CA GLY A 46 9.63 4.01 5.72
C GLY A 46 10.86 4.29 4.86
N ALA A 47 11.83 3.37 4.83
CA ALA A 47 13.04 3.51 4.01
C ALA A 47 12.74 3.61 2.51
N VAL A 48 11.68 2.94 2.02
CA VAL A 48 11.23 3.04 0.62
C VAL A 48 10.50 4.36 0.39
N LEU A 49 9.81 4.87 1.39
CA LEU A 49 9.03 6.11 1.29
C LEU A 49 9.92 7.37 1.33
N ASP A 50 11.05 7.29 2.03
CA ASP A 50 12.04 8.36 2.16
C ASP A 50 12.89 8.57 0.89
N GLU A 51 12.79 7.68 -0.09
CA GLU A 51 13.39 7.87 -1.42
C GLU A 51 12.70 9.01 -2.19
N ASP A 52 13.45 9.74 -3.03
CA ASP A 52 13.01 10.96 -3.72
C ASP A 52 11.61 10.86 -4.38
N SER A 53 11.24 9.70 -4.94
CA SER A 53 9.92 9.45 -5.54
C SER A 53 9.06 8.41 -4.81
N GLY A 54 9.59 7.72 -3.81
CA GLY A 54 8.96 6.52 -3.24
C GLY A 54 7.56 6.79 -2.69
N LEU A 55 7.40 7.84 -1.89
CA LEU A 55 6.10 8.25 -1.36
C LEU A 55 5.07 8.55 -2.46
N ALA A 56 5.46 9.34 -3.47
CA ALA A 56 4.56 9.73 -4.55
C ALA A 56 4.15 8.52 -5.40
N ASP A 57 5.09 7.63 -5.67
CA ASP A 57 4.91 6.39 -6.42
C ASP A 57 3.94 5.43 -5.74
N TRP A 58 4.01 5.31 -4.41
CA TRP A 58 3.09 4.48 -3.63
C TRP A 58 1.70 5.08 -3.50
N ILE A 59 1.60 6.41 -3.35
CA ILE A 59 0.32 7.12 -3.40
C ILE A 59 -0.35 6.93 -4.77
N GLY A 60 0.41 7.00 -5.86
CA GLY A 60 -0.08 6.77 -7.22
C GLY A 60 -0.71 5.40 -7.38
N ARG A 61 0.00 4.34 -6.98
CA ARG A 61 -0.50 2.95 -7.01
C ARG A 61 -1.79 2.78 -6.22
N ALA A 62 -1.87 3.36 -5.02
CA ALA A 62 -3.09 3.30 -4.21
C ALA A 62 -4.25 4.07 -4.86
N ARG A 63 -3.95 5.19 -5.52
CA ARG A 63 -4.94 6.06 -6.16
C ARG A 63 -5.59 5.37 -7.35
N GLU A 64 -4.80 4.71 -8.20
CA GLU A 64 -5.29 3.94 -9.36
C GLU A 64 -6.42 2.98 -8.95
N PHE A 65 -6.27 2.28 -7.83
CA PHE A 65 -7.33 1.40 -7.33
C PHE A 65 -8.50 2.16 -6.71
N VAL A 66 -8.22 3.12 -5.83
CA VAL A 66 -9.29 3.80 -5.07
C VAL A 66 -10.22 4.61 -5.97
N GLU A 67 -9.72 5.16 -7.08
CA GLU A 67 -10.52 5.87 -8.08
C GLU A 67 -11.53 4.94 -8.79
N THR A 68 -11.30 3.62 -8.83
CA THR A 68 -12.26 2.65 -9.39
C THR A 68 -13.42 2.32 -8.45
N LEU A 69 -13.33 2.69 -7.18
CA LEU A 69 -14.34 2.34 -6.19
C LEU A 69 -15.56 3.26 -6.29
N PRO A 70 -16.78 2.77 -5.99
CA PRO A 70 -17.95 3.62 -5.90
C PRO A 70 -17.71 4.79 -4.92
N PRO A 71 -18.29 5.97 -5.22
CA PRO A 71 -18.26 7.08 -4.29
C PRO A 71 -18.88 6.66 -2.95
N LYS A 72 -18.35 7.24 -1.88
CA LYS A 72 -18.66 6.86 -0.50
C LYS A 72 -19.93 7.53 0.01
#